data_AF-A0A8C8VJX5-F1
#
_entry.id   AF-A0A8C8VJX5-F1
#
_cell.length_a   1.000
_cell.length_b   1.000
_cell.length_c   1.000
_cell.angle_alpha   90.00
_cell.angle_beta   90.00
_cell.angle_gamma   90.00
#
_symmetry.space_group_name_H-M   'P 1'
#
loop_
_entity.id
_entity.type
_entity.pdbx_description
1 polymer ?
#
loop_
_entity_poly.entity_id
_entity_poly.type
_entity_poly.pdbx_seq_one_letter_code
_entity_poly.pdbx_strand_id
1 'polypeptide(L)'
;MEKFRTVLDLCLSHQKVLGYSAVSLLTAGSERIFSVVVFQCPCNSWNMVYGSVFLLVPALILFLLGFLLNPRTWRLFTGCCTTGSWCCCTNRRRCWRYARVLWLLMGSGAVAPLTWIAMALLGANFYECAASGSSLLQSHLCRDNETKCHEQVARMPCGGTLSRVAM
;
A
#
# COMPACT_ATOMS: atom_id res chain seq x y z
N MET A 1 34.26 -0.40 -26.42
CA MET A 1 32.89 -0.82 -26.79
C MET A 1 32.55 -2.21 -26.25
N GLU A 2 33.48 -3.17 -26.23
CA GLU A 2 33.19 -4.55 -25.80
C GLU A 2 32.84 -4.67 -24.31
N LYS A 3 33.54 -3.92 -23.43
CA LYS A 3 33.22 -3.90 -21.99
C LYS A 3 31.79 -3.43 -21.69
N PHE A 4 31.27 -2.49 -22.48
CA PHE A 4 29.87 -2.05 -22.36
C PHE A 4 28.90 -3.16 -22.77
N ARG A 5 29.21 -3.93 -23.82
CA ARG A 5 28.41 -5.11 -24.19
C ARG A 5 28.40 -6.16 -23.09
N THR A 6 29.55 -6.45 -22.47
CA THR A 6 29.62 -7.43 -21.37
C THR A 6 28.77 -7.02 -20.17
N VAL A 7 28.78 -5.73 -19.82
CA VAL A 7 27.93 -5.19 -18.74
C VAL A 7 26.46 -5.23 -19.13
N LEU A 8 26.12 -4.91 -20.38
CA LEU A 8 24.74 -5.00 -20.87
C LEU A 8 24.23 -6.45 -20.85
N ASP A 9 25.05 -7.40 -21.27
CA ASP A 9 24.72 -8.84 -21.26
C ASP A 9 24.51 -9.35 -19.83
N LEU A 10 25.34 -8.91 -18.88
CA LEU A 10 25.16 -9.25 -17.47
C LEU A 10 23.83 -8.69 -16.93
N CYS A 11 23.49 -7.45 -17.31
CA CYS A 11 22.25 -6.79 -16.92
C CYS A 11 21.01 -7.48 -17.51
N LEU A 12 21.08 -7.88 -18.78
CA LEU A 12 20.01 -8.62 -19.47
C LEU A 12 19.88 -10.05 -18.91
N SER A 13 20.99 -10.73 -18.64
CA SER A 13 21.02 -12.06 -18.02
C SER A 13 20.34 -12.08 -16.63
N HIS A 14 20.59 -11.04 -15.82
CA HIS A 14 20.05 -10.92 -14.46
C HIS A 14 18.90 -9.92 -14.32
N GLN A 15 18.20 -9.59 -15.41
CA GLN A 15 17.19 -8.54 -15.45
C GLN A 15 16.09 -8.70 -14.37
N LYS A 16 15.70 -9.94 -14.05
CA LYS A 16 14.69 -10.20 -13.00
C LYS A 16 15.19 -9.84 -11.60
N VAL A 17 16.44 -10.19 -11.28
CA VAL A 17 17.04 -9.93 -9.97
C VAL A 17 17.28 -8.43 -9.79
N LEU A 18 17.83 -7.77 -10.82
CA LEU A 18 18.05 -6.33 -10.83
C LEU A 18 16.75 -5.54 -10.80
N GLY A 19 15.71 -6.03 -11.48
CA GLY A 19 14.37 -5.44 -11.43
C GLY A 19 13.78 -5.50 -10.02
N TYR A 20 13.83 -6.66 -9.35
CA TYR A 20 13.33 -6.79 -7.99
C TYR A 20 14.14 -5.99 -6.97
N SER A 21 15.47 -5.92 -7.10
CA SER A 21 16.29 -5.10 -6.21
C SER A 21 16.04 -3.60 -6.41
N ALA A 22 15.91 -3.14 -7.65
CA ALA A 22 15.57 -1.75 -7.97
C ALA A 22 14.18 -1.37 -7.44
N VAL A 23 13.17 -2.23 -7.62
CA VAL A 23 11.82 -2.02 -7.06
C VAL A 23 11.87 -1.96 -5.54
N SER A 24 12.67 -2.82 -4.90
CA SER A 24 12.85 -2.82 -3.44
C SER A 24 13.48 -1.51 -2.95
N LEU A 25 14.56 -1.06 -3.60
CA LEU A 25 15.24 0.21 -3.31
C LEU A 25 14.33 1.43 -3.51
N LEU A 26 13.57 1.44 -4.62
CA LEU A 26 12.61 2.51 -4.91
C LEU A 26 11.48 2.54 -3.88
N THR A 27 10.98 1.37 -3.47
CA THR A 27 9.93 1.27 -2.43
C THR A 27 10.45 1.80 -1.09
N ALA A 28 11.63 1.36 -0.66
CA ALA A 28 12.25 1.82 0.59
C ALA A 28 12.57 3.34 0.57
N GLY A 29 13.07 3.84 -0.56
CA GLY A 29 13.32 5.27 -0.74
C GLY A 29 12.04 6.11 -0.72
N SER A 30 10.96 5.58 -1.31
CA SER A 30 9.67 6.28 -1.35
C SER A 30 9.06 6.46 0.04
N GLU A 31 9.08 5.45 0.90
CA GLU A 31 8.54 5.54 2.27
C GLU A 31 9.26 6.63 3.09
N ARG A 32 10.59 6.69 2.98
CA ARG A 32 11.39 7.72 3.64
C ARG A 32 11.13 9.12 3.10
N ILE A 33 10.98 9.28 1.79
CA ILE A 33 10.68 10.58 1.18
C ILE A 33 9.25 11.03 1.53
N PHE A 34 8.26 10.14 1.46
CA PHE A 34 6.87 10.48 1.78
C PHE A 34 6.68 10.80 3.26
N SER A 35 7.32 10.05 4.17
CA SER A 35 7.19 10.31 5.61
C SER A 35 7.96 11.54 6.08
N VAL A 36 9.11 11.88 5.48
CA VAL A 36 9.95 13.01 5.94
C VAL A 36 9.56 14.33 5.25
N VAL A 37 9.11 14.29 3.99
CA VAL A 37 8.96 15.51 3.18
C VAL A 37 7.51 16.02 3.13
N VAL A 38 6.51 15.14 3.24
CA VAL A 38 5.12 15.50 2.89
C VAL A 38 4.14 15.37 4.06
N PHE A 39 4.44 14.53 5.06
CA PHE A 39 3.48 14.24 6.11
C PHE A 39 3.61 15.15 7.32
N GLN A 40 2.57 15.94 7.58
CA GLN A 40 2.34 16.70 8.79
C GLN A 40 0.93 16.40 9.28
N CYS A 41 0.80 15.85 10.50
CA CYS A 41 -0.52 15.53 11.05
C CYS A 41 -1.25 16.84 11.41
N PRO A 42 -2.52 17.04 10.99
CA PRO A 42 -3.25 18.29 11.20
C PRO A 42 -3.77 18.51 12.63
N CYS A 43 -3.56 17.54 13.55
CA CYS A 43 -3.88 17.63 14.98
C CYS A 43 -5.34 18.00 15.28
N ASN A 44 -6.27 17.53 14.46
CA ASN A 44 -7.69 17.86 14.53
C ASN A 44 -8.54 16.58 14.38
N SER A 45 -9.86 16.69 14.41
CA SER A 45 -10.78 15.56 14.17
C SER A 45 -10.56 14.83 12.84
N TRP A 46 -9.89 15.47 11.88
CA TRP A 46 -9.54 14.90 10.56
C TRP A 46 -8.32 13.96 10.58
N ASN A 47 -7.67 13.76 11.73
CA ASN A 47 -6.47 12.93 11.86
C ASN A 47 -6.67 11.49 11.33
N MET A 48 -7.83 10.88 11.59
CA MET A 48 -8.16 9.53 11.13
C MET A 48 -8.18 9.43 9.60
N VAL A 49 -8.90 10.34 8.95
CA VAL A 49 -9.01 10.36 7.48
C VAL A 49 -7.67 10.71 6.86
N TYR A 50 -6.97 11.72 7.40
CA TYR A 50 -5.68 12.14 6.87
C TYR A 50 -4.64 11.01 6.95
N GLY A 51 -4.41 10.42 8.14
CA GLY A 51 -3.45 9.33 8.30
C GLY A 51 -3.81 8.07 7.48
N SER A 52 -5.09 7.71 7.42
CA SER A 52 -5.54 6.55 6.63
C SER A 52 -5.37 6.74 5.13
N VAL A 53 -5.58 7.96 4.60
CA VAL A 53 -5.37 8.27 3.18
C VAL A 53 -3.91 8.04 2.79
N PHE A 54 -2.96 8.55 3.57
CA PHE A 54 -1.53 8.36 3.29
C PHE A 54 -1.08 6.90 3.43
N LEU A 55 -1.76 6.11 4.26
CA LEU A 55 -1.49 4.69 4.41
C LEU A 55 -2.07 3.85 3.26
N LEU A 56 -3.31 4.12 2.85
CA LEU A 56 -4.08 3.29 1.92
C LEU A 56 -3.97 3.71 0.45
N VAL A 57 -3.88 5.01 0.15
CA VAL A 57 -3.86 5.49 -1.24
C VAL A 57 -2.64 4.97 -2.02
N PRO A 58 -1.41 5.04 -1.48
CA PRO A 58 -0.25 4.48 -2.19
C PRO A 58 -0.36 2.97 -2.38
N ALA A 59 -0.90 2.25 -1.39
CA ALA A 59 -1.17 0.81 -1.51
C ALA A 59 -2.17 0.51 -2.64
N LEU A 60 -3.24 1.30 -2.77
CA LEU A 60 -4.23 1.17 -3.83
C LEU A 60 -3.61 1.45 -5.21
N ILE A 61 -2.79 2.50 -5.32
CA ILE A 61 -2.10 2.84 -6.58
C ILE A 61 -1.17 1.69 -7.00
N LEU A 62 -0.38 1.15 -6.06
CA LEU A 62 0.50 0.00 -6.32
C LEU A 62 -0.29 -1.24 -6.74
N PHE A 63 -1.45 -1.48 -6.11
CA PHE A 63 -2.32 -2.58 -6.45
C PHE A 63 -2.86 -2.46 -7.88
N LEU A 64 -3.38 -1.28 -8.24
CA LEU A 64 -3.87 -0.98 -9.58
C LEU A 64 -2.76 -1.09 -10.62
N LEU A 65 -1.57 -0.58 -10.31
CA LEU A 65 -0.40 -0.69 -11.19
C LEU A 65 -0.03 -2.16 -11.43
N GLY A 66 0.00 -2.98 -10.37
CA GLY A 66 0.27 -4.41 -10.48
C GLY A 66 -0.77 -5.14 -11.36
N PHE A 67 -2.03 -4.71 -11.29
CA PHE A 67 -3.10 -5.22 -12.12
C PHE A 67 -2.94 -4.83 -13.60
N LEU A 68 -2.66 -3.55 -13.85
CA LEU A 68 -2.49 -2.97 -15.18
C LEU A 68 -1.23 -3.48 -15.89
N LEU A 69 -0.14 -3.73 -15.17
CA LEU A 69 1.10 -4.23 -15.76
C LEU A 69 1.06 -5.74 -16.04
N ASN A 70 0.11 -6.47 -15.48
CA ASN A 70 0.04 -7.93 -15.64
C ASN A 70 -0.76 -8.33 -16.89
N PRO A 71 -0.12 -8.87 -17.94
CA PRO A 71 -0.80 -9.22 -19.19
C PRO A 71 -1.76 -10.42 -19.04
N ARG A 72 -1.68 -11.17 -17.94
CA ARG A 72 -2.66 -12.21 -17.62
C ARG A 72 -3.99 -11.60 -17.20
N THR A 73 -3.95 -10.45 -16.53
CA THR A 73 -5.14 -9.70 -16.11
C THR A 73 -5.94 -9.25 -17.31
N TRP A 74 -5.29 -8.57 -18.25
CA TRP A 74 -5.93 -8.07 -19.46
C TRP A 74 -6.57 -9.20 -20.26
N ARG A 75 -5.89 -10.35 -20.40
CA ARG A 75 -6.47 -11.53 -21.07
C ARG A 75 -7.74 -12.06 -20.40
N LEU A 76 -7.85 -11.98 -19.08
CA LEU A 76 -9.07 -12.37 -18.36
C LEU A 76 -10.22 -11.39 -18.61
N PHE A 77 -9.94 -10.08 -18.60
CA PHE A 77 -10.96 -9.07 -18.85
C PHE A 77 -11.42 -9.04 -20.30
N THR A 78 -10.49 -9.10 -21.27
CA THR A 78 -10.84 -9.10 -22.69
C THR A 78 -11.53 -10.40 -23.11
N GLY A 79 -11.14 -11.54 -22.54
CA GLY A 79 -11.78 -12.84 -22.79
C GLY A 79 -13.17 -12.98 -22.14
N CYS A 80 -13.56 -12.08 -21.23
CA CYS A 80 -14.88 -12.07 -20.62
C CYS A 80 -15.95 -11.41 -21.52
N CYS A 81 -15.54 -10.46 -22.37
CA CYS A 81 -16.44 -9.65 -23.20
C CYS A 81 -16.53 -10.08 -24.67
N THR A 82 -15.80 -11.12 -25.11
CA THR A 82 -15.95 -11.65 -26.48
C THR A 82 -17.34 -12.29 -26.64
N THR A 83 -18.12 -11.65 -27.51
CA THR A 83 -19.50 -11.89 -27.93
C THR A 83 -19.88 -13.36 -28.05
N GLY A 84 -20.87 -13.79 -27.26
CA GLY A 84 -21.64 -15.02 -27.54
C GLY A 84 -21.86 -15.98 -26.37
N SER A 85 -21.12 -15.88 -25.27
CA SER A 85 -21.43 -16.70 -24.09
C SER A 85 -21.28 -15.91 -22.79
N TRP A 86 -22.39 -15.33 -22.35
CA TRP A 86 -22.62 -14.98 -20.95
C TRP A 86 -22.61 -16.28 -20.11
N CYS A 87 -21.43 -16.84 -19.84
CA CYS A 87 -21.30 -18.17 -19.25
C CYS A 87 -20.29 -18.20 -18.10
N CYS A 88 -20.47 -17.33 -17.09
CA CYS A 88 -20.14 -17.70 -15.72
C CYS A 88 -21.31 -18.43 -15.03
N CYS A 89 -22.55 -18.28 -15.51
CA CYS A 89 -23.73 -18.79 -14.84
C CYS A 89 -24.08 -20.24 -15.20
N THR A 90 -23.68 -20.76 -16.36
CA THR A 90 -24.17 -22.07 -16.85
C THR A 90 -23.26 -23.26 -16.51
N ASN A 91 -21.98 -23.03 -16.17
CA ASN A 91 -21.04 -24.12 -15.89
C ASN A 91 -20.17 -23.83 -14.66
N ARG A 92 -20.53 -24.45 -13.53
CA ARG A 92 -19.85 -24.34 -12.22
C ARG A 92 -18.33 -24.53 -12.31
N ARG A 93 -17.84 -25.44 -13.17
CA ARG A 93 -16.40 -25.69 -13.35
C ARG A 93 -15.66 -24.52 -14.00
N ARG A 94 -16.32 -23.78 -14.90
CA ARG A 94 -15.74 -22.62 -15.60
C ARG A 94 -15.69 -21.39 -14.68
N CYS A 95 -16.74 -21.16 -13.90
CA CYS A 95 -16.76 -20.14 -12.85
C CYS A 95 -15.66 -20.39 -11.80
N TRP A 96 -15.52 -21.63 -11.32
CA TRP A 96 -14.49 -21.97 -10.34
C TRP A 96 -13.06 -21.78 -10.87
N ARG A 97 -12.83 -22.08 -12.15
CA ARG A 97 -11.55 -21.83 -12.81
C ARG A 97 -11.27 -20.33 -12.93
N TYR A 98 -12.26 -19.52 -13.31
CA TYR A 98 -12.12 -18.06 -13.36
C TYR A 98 -11.83 -17.47 -11.98
N ALA A 99 -12.60 -17.86 -10.96
CA ALA A 99 -12.38 -17.43 -9.58
C ALA A 99 -10.98 -17.81 -9.07
N ARG A 100 -10.50 -19.03 -9.35
CA ARG A 100 -9.15 -19.46 -8.98
C ARG A 100 -8.07 -18.62 -9.64
N VAL A 101 -8.23 -18.32 -10.93
CA VAL A 101 -7.28 -17.48 -11.66
C VAL A 101 -7.30 -16.05 -11.13
N LEU A 102 -8.48 -15.48 -10.90
CA LEU A 102 -8.62 -14.15 -10.27
C LEU A 102 -7.93 -14.13 -8.90
N TRP A 103 -8.11 -15.15 -8.07
CA TRP A 103 -7.43 -15.27 -6.77
C TRP A 103 -5.91 -15.26 -6.94
N LEU A 104 -5.37 -16.07 -7.86
CA LEU A 104 -3.92 -16.09 -8.13
C LEU A 104 -3.40 -14.72 -8.59
N LEU A 105 -4.19 -13.97 -9.36
CA LEU A 105 -3.85 -12.61 -9.76
C LEU A 105 -3.91 -11.63 -8.59
N MET A 106 -4.94 -11.70 -7.75
CA MET A 106 -5.06 -10.88 -6.54
C MET A 106 -3.87 -11.14 -5.61
N GLY A 107 -3.54 -12.41 -5.36
CA GLY A 107 -2.42 -12.78 -4.49
C GLY A 107 -1.06 -12.31 -5.01
N SER A 108 -0.84 -12.38 -6.33
CA SER A 108 0.42 -11.87 -6.92
C SER A 108 0.48 -10.34 -6.99
N GLY A 109 -0.64 -9.66 -7.22
CA GLY A 109 -0.72 -8.20 -7.22
C GLY A 109 -0.71 -7.57 -5.81
N ALA A 110 -1.09 -8.32 -4.78
CA ALA A 110 -1.14 -7.85 -3.39
C ALA A 110 0.24 -7.70 -2.73
N VAL A 111 1.30 -8.29 -3.31
CA VAL A 111 2.65 -8.25 -2.72
C VAL A 111 3.13 -6.80 -2.51
N ALA A 112 3.07 -5.96 -3.54
CA ALA A 112 3.52 -4.57 -3.44
C ALA A 112 2.71 -3.72 -2.42
N PRO A 113 1.36 -3.74 -2.44
CA PRO A 113 0.53 -3.11 -1.41
C PRO A 113 0.84 -3.58 0.01
N LEU A 114 1.02 -4.89 0.21
CA LEU A 114 1.34 -5.46 1.53
C LEU A 114 2.72 -4.99 2.01
N THR A 115 3.71 -4.95 1.13
CA THR A 115 5.05 -4.44 1.48
C THR A 115 5.02 -2.96 1.82
N TRP A 116 4.23 -2.14 1.11
CA TRP A 116 4.03 -0.73 1.44
C TRP A 116 3.41 -0.57 2.83
N ILE A 117 2.30 -1.25 3.09
CA ILE A 117 1.61 -1.17 4.39
C ILE A 117 2.55 -1.60 5.51
N ALA A 118 3.32 -2.67 5.33
CA ALA A 118 4.30 -3.12 6.32
C ALA A 118 5.36 -2.05 6.61
N MET A 119 5.94 -1.42 5.58
CA MET A 119 6.93 -0.36 5.77
C MET A 119 6.32 0.89 6.41
N ALA A 120 5.13 1.30 5.98
CA ALA A 120 4.38 2.42 6.56
C ALA A 120 4.05 2.18 8.05
N LEU A 121 3.74 0.94 8.44
CA LEU A 121 3.50 0.55 9.83
C LEU A 121 4.78 0.53 10.66
N LEU A 122 5.92 0.12 10.08
CA LEU A 122 7.23 0.19 10.75
C LEU A 122 7.65 1.64 11.05
N GLY A 123 7.30 2.58 10.18
CA GLY A 123 7.50 4.01 10.41
C GLY A 123 6.54 4.63 11.43
N ALA A 124 5.40 3.98 11.70
CA ALA A 124 4.33 4.33 12.65
C ALA A 124 3.66 5.72 12.48
N ASN A 125 4.28 6.71 11.87
CA ASN A 125 3.80 8.10 11.78
C ASN A 125 2.38 8.24 11.22
N PHE A 126 2.07 7.52 10.12
CA PHE A 126 0.73 7.55 9.51
C PHE A 126 -0.31 6.86 10.39
N TYR A 127 0.09 5.76 11.04
CA TYR A 127 -0.77 4.98 11.92
C TYR A 127 -1.08 5.74 13.22
N GLU A 128 -0.08 6.35 13.85
CA GLU A 128 -0.25 7.16 15.07
C GLU A 128 -1.18 8.34 14.83
N CYS A 129 -0.99 9.07 13.72
CA CYS A 129 -1.90 10.13 13.34
C CYS A 129 -3.32 9.57 13.11
N ALA A 130 -3.48 8.48 12.34
CA ALA A 130 -4.80 7.89 12.11
C ALA A 130 -5.49 7.41 13.39
N ALA A 131 -4.74 6.75 14.27
CA ALA A 131 -5.21 6.17 15.52
C ALA A 131 -5.64 7.26 16.52
N SER A 132 -4.92 8.38 16.59
CA SER A 132 -5.26 9.53 17.45
C SER A 132 -6.65 10.14 17.15
N GLY A 133 -7.09 10.05 15.89
CA GLY A 133 -8.41 10.51 15.46
C GLY A 133 -9.50 9.43 15.51
N SER A 134 -9.18 8.20 15.89
CA SER A 134 -10.14 7.09 15.86
C SER A 134 -11.07 7.10 17.08
N SER A 135 -12.38 7.05 16.83
CA SER A 135 -13.40 7.11 17.88
C SER A 135 -13.32 5.90 18.84
N LEU A 136 -12.95 4.73 18.34
CA LEU A 136 -12.75 3.53 19.16
C LEU A 136 -11.59 3.72 20.14
N LEU A 137 -10.43 4.16 19.67
CA LEU A 137 -9.27 4.37 20.55
C LEU A 137 -9.55 5.48 21.55
N GLN A 138 -10.19 6.56 21.12
CA GLN A 138 -10.60 7.64 22.00
C GLN A 138 -11.59 7.16 23.07
N SER A 139 -12.58 6.33 22.72
CA SER A 139 -13.52 5.77 23.71
C SER A 139 -12.85 4.79 24.68
N HIS A 140 -11.82 4.06 24.24
CA HIS A 140 -11.05 3.17 25.12
C HIS A 140 -10.12 3.93 26.07
N LEU A 141 -9.52 5.04 25.62
CA LEU A 141 -8.63 5.89 26.43
C LEU A 141 -9.41 6.85 27.34
N CYS A 142 -10.48 7.45 26.83
CA CYS A 142 -11.30 8.44 27.50
C CYS A 142 -12.61 7.79 27.98
N ARG A 143 -12.55 7.08 29.11
CA ARG A 143 -13.69 6.31 29.64
C ARG A 143 -14.90 7.18 30.02
N ASP A 144 -14.66 8.43 30.40
CA ASP A 144 -15.69 9.39 30.83
C ASP A 144 -16.09 10.40 29.74
N ASN A 145 -15.72 10.15 28.47
CA ASN A 145 -16.14 10.93 27.30
C ASN A 145 -15.90 12.46 27.44
N GLU A 146 -14.87 12.85 28.20
CA GLU A 146 -14.53 14.26 28.38
C GLU A 146 -13.98 14.83 27.06
N THR A 147 -14.63 15.86 26.54
CA THR A 147 -14.22 16.55 25.30
C THR A 147 -12.76 17.01 25.33
N LYS A 148 -12.23 17.36 26.52
CA LYS A 148 -10.82 17.68 26.74
C LYS A 148 -9.88 16.49 26.49
N CYS A 149 -10.27 15.29 26.89
CA CYS A 149 -9.50 14.07 26.66
C CYS A 149 -9.43 13.74 25.16
N HIS A 150 -10.53 13.92 24.42
CA HIS A 150 -10.55 13.74 22.95
C HIS A 150 -9.64 14.76 22.23
N GLU A 151 -9.59 16.01 22.70
CA GLU A 151 -8.72 17.03 22.13
C GLU A 151 -7.24 16.77 22.45
N GLN A 152 -6.92 16.24 23.63
CA GLN A 152 -5.57 15.80 24.02
C GLN A 152 -5.12 14.59 23.19
N VAL A 153 -5.95 13.53 23.20
CA VAL A 153 -6.24 12.62 22.07
C VAL A 153 -5.54 12.91 20.74
N ALA A 154 -6.20 13.79 20.00
CA ALA A 154 -5.85 14.20 18.65
C ALA A 154 -4.57 15.04 18.57
N ARG A 155 -4.09 15.62 19.68
CA ARG A 155 -2.87 16.43 19.73
C ARG A 155 -1.62 15.65 20.12
N MET A 156 -1.73 14.42 20.62
CA MET A 156 -0.59 13.55 20.94
C MET A 156 0.46 13.43 19.83
N PRO A 157 0.11 13.22 18.54
CA PRO A 157 1.11 13.17 17.46
C PRO A 157 1.79 14.53 17.17
N CYS A 158 1.34 15.61 17.80
CA CYS A 158 1.78 16.98 17.54
C CYS A 158 2.45 17.66 18.76
N GLY A 159 2.29 17.09 19.95
CA GLY A 159 2.81 17.60 21.21
C GLY A 159 4.24 17.16 21.49
N GLY A 160 5.20 17.78 20.81
CA GLY A 160 6.58 18.07 21.26
C GLY A 160 7.46 16.96 21.86
N THR A 161 8.57 16.65 21.17
CA THR A 161 9.78 15.95 21.67
C THR A 161 9.66 14.46 22.04
N LEU A 162 9.41 13.60 21.05
CA LEU A 162 9.94 12.22 21.08
C LEU A 162 10.75 11.83 19.82
N SER A 163 10.95 12.77 18.88
CA SER A 163 11.77 12.55 17.66
C SER A 163 13.22 13.03 17.78
N ARG A 164 13.73 13.38 18.97
CA ARG A 164 15.15 13.75 19.17
C ARG A 164 15.95 12.84 20.10
N VAL A 165 15.38 11.73 20.60
CA VAL A 165 16.09 10.80 21.50
C VAL A 165 16.55 9.51 20.78
N ALA A 166 16.38 9.44 19.46
CA ALA A 166 16.94 8.37 18.64
C ALA A 166 17.99 8.92 17.66
N MET A 167 19.00 9.59 18.20
CA MET A 167 20.32 9.75 17.58
C MET A 167 21.39 9.44 18.62
#